data_AF-A0A7X3ZP82-F1
#
_entry.id   AF-A0A7X3ZP82-F1
#
_cell.length_a   1.000
_cell.length_b   1.000
_cell.length_c   1.000
_cell.angle_alpha   90.00
_cell.angle_beta   90.00
_cell.angle_gamma   90.00
#
_symmetry.space_group_name_H-M   'P 1'
#
loop_
_entity.id
_entity.type
_entity.pdbx_description
1 polymer ?
#
loop_
_entity_poly.entity_id
_entity_poly.type
_entity_poly.pdbx_seq_one_letter_code
_entity_poly.pdbx_strand_id
1 'polypeptide(L)'
;MTQKFMVLSALLICLITMFGCGSDEEEPEKPTTPTTTEPMVPPEELIGSWEVVSINGEHPLAFVNADEPDEEERPKLNTENFYYVFSTDNSWTLNVKFDMAEFPEVPNIEGKVGIAGIWSGTYSVDDSVLSLVKVESEVEITSDPIDFFDAVFEGSKIEAKNEILEEFMSHVFNPFTKTILSIDGDTLTLEATGSVKNKMVLEKQ
;
A
#
# COMPACT_ATOMS: atom_id res chain seq x y z
N MET A 1 -0.23 -59.73 -24.19
CA MET A 1 -0.89 -58.41 -24.15
C MET A 1 -0.77 -57.79 -25.53
N THR A 2 -1.92 -57.61 -26.17
CA THR A 2 -2.26 -57.03 -27.49
C THR A 2 -1.63 -55.64 -27.69
N GLN A 3 -0.90 -55.32 -28.77
CA GLN A 3 -1.37 -54.82 -30.10
C GLN A 3 -2.58 -53.86 -29.97
N LYS A 4 -2.69 -52.64 -30.52
CA LYS A 4 -2.14 -52.01 -31.73
C LYS A 4 -2.86 -50.64 -31.91
N PHE A 5 -2.28 -49.73 -32.72
CA PHE A 5 -2.91 -48.63 -33.51
C PHE A 5 -3.67 -47.52 -32.73
N MET A 6 -3.27 -46.23 -32.78
CA MET A 6 -3.31 -45.29 -33.91
C MET A 6 -4.71 -45.17 -34.54
N VAL A 7 -5.29 -43.96 -34.57
CA VAL A 7 -6.03 -43.33 -35.71
C VAL A 7 -6.92 -42.17 -35.24
N LEU A 8 -6.69 -41.01 -35.87
CA LEU A 8 -7.58 -39.86 -35.99
C LEU A 8 -8.93 -40.23 -36.64
N SER A 9 -10.04 -39.65 -36.19
CA SER A 9 -11.16 -39.17 -37.05
C SER A 9 -12.28 -38.65 -36.16
N ALA A 10 -12.66 -37.37 -36.23
CA ALA A 10 -13.39 -36.69 -37.30
C ALA A 10 -14.92 -36.89 -37.23
N LEU A 11 -15.60 -35.74 -37.11
CA LEU A 11 -16.93 -35.38 -37.63
C LEU A 11 -18.20 -36.16 -37.18
N LEU A 12 -19.15 -35.42 -36.59
CA LEU A 12 -20.54 -35.25 -37.09
C LEU A 12 -21.27 -34.22 -36.18
N ILE A 13 -21.48 -32.97 -36.60
CA ILE A 13 -22.59 -32.42 -37.43
C ILE A 13 -23.97 -32.51 -36.75
N CYS A 14 -24.48 -31.36 -36.34
CA CYS A 14 -25.87 -30.89 -36.46
C CYS A 14 -25.74 -29.39 -36.78
N LEU A 15 -25.76 -28.89 -38.02
CA LEU A 15 -26.85 -28.84 -39.00
C LEU A 15 -28.16 -28.29 -38.40
N ILE A 16 -28.24 -26.96 -38.28
CA ILE A 16 -29.47 -26.21 -38.52
C ILE A 16 -29.15 -25.10 -39.52
N THR A 17 -29.49 -25.39 -40.78
CA THR A 17 -29.68 -24.40 -41.83
C THR A 17 -31.01 -23.70 -41.61
N MET A 18 -31.00 -22.36 -41.49
CA MET A 18 -32.11 -21.56 -41.98
C MET A 18 -31.54 -20.50 -42.93
N PHE A 19 -31.97 -20.62 -44.18
CA PHE A 19 -31.80 -19.62 -45.22
C PHE A 19 -32.49 -18.32 -44.83
N GLY A 20 -31.73 -17.22 -44.84
CA GLY A 20 -32.22 -15.85 -44.84
C GLY A 20 -31.34 -15.02 -45.77
N CYS A 21 -31.89 -14.71 -46.95
CA CYS A 21 -31.30 -13.91 -48.02
C CYS A 21 -31.17 -12.44 -47.59
N GLY A 22 -30.01 -11.81 -47.83
CA GLY A 22 -29.83 -10.37 -47.68
C GLY A 22 -28.38 -9.96 -47.88
N SER A 23 -28.11 -9.25 -48.98
CA SER A 23 -26.85 -8.57 -49.29
C SER A 23 -26.33 -7.74 -48.13
N ASP A 24 -25.06 -7.84 -47.80
CA ASP A 24 -24.07 -6.80 -48.12
C ASP A 24 -22.66 -7.32 -47.81
N GLU A 25 -21.68 -6.86 -48.58
CA GLU A 25 -20.26 -7.08 -48.30
C GLU A 25 -19.86 -6.27 -47.06
N GLU A 26 -19.73 -6.91 -45.90
CA GLU A 26 -18.94 -6.37 -44.80
C GLU A 26 -17.77 -7.32 -44.49
N GLU A 27 -16.58 -6.76 -44.69
CA GLU A 27 -15.28 -7.30 -44.34
C GLU A 27 -15.28 -7.69 -42.84
N PRO A 28 -14.75 -8.85 -42.43
CA PRO A 28 -14.73 -9.21 -41.02
C PRO A 28 -13.81 -8.24 -40.27
N GLU A 29 -14.38 -7.46 -39.35
CA GLU A 29 -13.64 -6.61 -38.43
C GLU A 29 -12.51 -7.43 -37.79
N LYS A 30 -11.28 -6.96 -38.02
CA LYS A 30 -10.08 -7.49 -37.38
C LYS A 30 -10.27 -7.43 -35.86
N PRO A 31 -9.86 -8.46 -35.09
CA PRO A 31 -9.92 -8.39 -33.64
C PRO A 31 -9.12 -7.17 -33.17
N THR A 32 -9.79 -6.21 -32.55
CA THR A 32 -9.15 -5.12 -31.83
C THR A 32 -8.36 -5.76 -30.70
N THR A 33 -7.05 -5.85 -30.90
CA THR A 33 -6.07 -6.12 -29.86
C THR A 33 -6.42 -5.24 -28.66
N PRO A 34 -6.43 -5.77 -27.41
CA PRO A 34 -6.59 -4.91 -26.25
C PRO A 34 -5.52 -3.82 -26.32
N THR A 35 -5.95 -2.57 -26.25
CA THR A 35 -5.06 -1.42 -26.09
C THR A 35 -4.25 -1.69 -24.83
N THR A 36 -3.00 -2.13 -24.99
CA THR A 36 -2.02 -2.07 -23.92
C THR A 36 -1.90 -0.60 -23.55
N THR A 37 -2.54 -0.19 -22.46
CA THR A 37 -2.32 1.12 -21.86
C THR A 37 -0.83 1.19 -21.57
N GLU A 38 -0.10 1.99 -22.35
CA GLU A 38 1.30 2.27 -22.03
C GLU A 38 1.35 2.80 -20.60
N PRO A 39 2.33 2.39 -19.77
CA PRO A 39 2.47 2.92 -18.43
C PRO A 39 2.64 4.44 -18.52
N MET A 40 1.62 5.16 -18.03
CA MET A 40 1.65 6.61 -17.99
C MET A 40 2.81 7.04 -17.10
N VAL A 41 3.66 7.93 -17.60
CA VAL A 41 4.76 8.51 -16.82
C VAL A 41 4.14 9.25 -15.63
N PRO A 42 4.59 9.02 -14.39
CA PRO A 42 4.03 9.70 -13.23
C PRO A 42 4.23 11.23 -13.35
N PRO A 43 3.34 12.05 -12.76
CA PRO A 43 3.50 13.50 -12.78
C PRO A 43 4.87 13.89 -12.20
N GLU A 44 5.67 14.68 -12.92
CA GLU A 44 6.97 15.13 -12.41
C GLU A 44 6.85 15.86 -11.06
N GLU A 45 5.71 16.53 -10.84
CA GLU A 45 5.39 17.24 -9.61
C GLU A 45 5.32 16.31 -8.38
N LEU A 46 4.93 15.05 -8.56
CA LEU A 46 4.82 14.05 -7.48
C LEU A 46 6.19 13.60 -6.98
N ILE A 47 7.23 13.69 -7.81
CA ILE A 47 8.58 13.23 -7.45
C ILE A 47 9.14 14.11 -6.33
N GLY A 48 9.73 13.46 -5.31
CA GLY A 48 10.32 14.11 -4.14
C GLY A 48 9.88 13.53 -2.81
N SER A 49 10.22 14.23 -1.73
CA SER A 49 9.83 13.90 -0.35
C SER A 49 8.60 14.70 0.05
N TRP A 50 7.67 14.04 0.73
CA TRP A 50 6.38 14.56 1.14
C TRP A 50 6.09 14.19 2.59
N GLU A 51 6.09 15.19 3.47
CA GLU A 51 5.80 15.02 4.90
C GLU A 51 4.30 14.93 5.13
N VAL A 52 3.85 13.95 5.90
CA VAL A 52 2.45 13.81 6.29
C VAL A 52 2.16 14.83 7.39
N VAL A 53 1.32 15.82 7.09
CA VAL A 53 0.97 16.91 8.03
C VAL A 53 -0.43 16.78 8.61
N SER A 54 -1.30 15.99 7.98
CA SER A 54 -2.66 15.75 8.48
C SER A 54 -3.25 14.45 7.94
N ILE A 55 -3.94 13.71 8.81
CA ILE A 55 -4.78 12.56 8.44
C ILE A 55 -6.19 12.82 8.96
N ASN A 56 -7.18 12.78 8.08
CA ASN A 56 -8.60 13.03 8.37
C ASN A 56 -8.87 14.38 9.05
N GLY A 57 -8.01 15.38 8.82
CA GLY A 57 -8.10 16.71 9.42
C GLY A 57 -7.50 16.80 10.81
N GLU A 58 -6.85 15.75 11.29
CA GLU A 58 -6.17 15.68 12.57
C GLU A 58 -4.65 15.62 12.38
N HIS A 59 -3.91 16.09 13.39
CA HIS A 59 -2.46 15.95 13.41
C HIS A 59 -2.09 14.45 13.38
N PRO A 60 -1.08 14.00 12.62
CA PRO A 60 -0.74 12.59 12.49
C PRO A 60 -0.53 11.90 13.83
N LEU A 61 0.19 12.55 14.75
CA LEU A 61 0.36 12.07 16.13
C LEU A 61 -0.97 11.81 16.86
N ALA A 62 -1.97 12.69 16.70
CA ALA A 62 -3.25 12.54 17.38
C ALA A 62 -4.10 11.44 16.73
N PHE A 63 -4.09 11.38 15.39
CA PHE A 63 -4.82 10.38 14.62
C PHE A 63 -4.32 8.96 14.92
N VAL A 64 -3.00 8.79 14.93
CA VAL A 64 -2.35 7.49 15.12
C VAL A 64 -2.42 7.01 16.57
N ASN A 65 -2.54 7.94 17.53
CA ASN A 65 -2.64 7.63 18.97
C ASN A 65 -4.01 7.99 19.56
N ALA A 66 -5.08 7.89 18.77
CA ALA A 66 -6.41 8.16 19.30
C ALA A 66 -6.69 7.16 20.45
N ASP A 67 -6.86 7.68 21.68
CA ASP A 67 -6.96 6.84 22.88
C ASP A 67 -8.18 5.89 22.76
N GLU A 68 -7.95 4.58 22.82
CA GLU A 68 -9.00 3.62 23.18
C GLU A 68 -9.23 3.67 24.70
N PRO A 69 -10.49 3.58 25.18
CA PRO A 69 -10.86 3.94 26.56
C PRO A 69 -10.22 3.09 27.68
N ASP A 70 -9.47 2.03 27.35
CA ASP A 70 -8.85 1.10 28.32
C ASP A 70 -7.30 1.04 28.19
N GLU A 71 -6.65 1.97 27.48
CA GLU A 71 -5.27 1.80 26.96
C GLU A 71 -4.23 2.85 27.40
N GLU A 72 -4.37 3.42 28.61
CA GLU A 72 -3.43 4.43 29.12
C GLU A 72 -1.96 3.95 29.23
N GLU A 73 -1.70 2.65 29.16
CA GLU A 73 -0.36 2.04 29.24
C GLU A 73 0.21 1.61 27.88
N ARG A 74 -0.49 1.85 26.76
CA ARG A 74 0.03 1.43 25.45
C ARG A 74 1.14 2.35 24.93
N PRO A 75 2.11 1.79 24.18
CA PRO A 75 3.13 2.58 23.51
C PRO A 75 2.51 3.58 22.53
N LYS A 76 2.80 4.88 22.69
CA LYS A 76 2.39 5.90 21.72
C LYS A 76 3.35 5.90 20.53
N LEU A 77 2.84 6.19 19.34
CA LEU A 77 3.58 6.34 18.10
C LEU A 77 4.02 7.81 17.98
N ASN A 78 5.32 8.08 17.88
CA ASN A 78 5.78 9.40 17.42
C ASN A 78 5.55 9.49 15.90
N THR A 79 5.45 10.70 15.35
CA THR A 79 5.32 10.94 13.91
C THR A 79 6.35 11.96 13.40
N GLU A 80 7.40 12.28 14.17
CA GLU A 80 8.45 13.27 13.83
C GLU A 80 9.29 12.94 12.57
N ASN A 81 9.04 11.82 11.91
CA ASN A 81 9.63 11.48 10.60
C ASN A 81 8.63 10.68 9.77
N PHE A 82 7.41 11.20 9.60
CA PHE A 82 6.36 10.54 8.82
C PHE A 82 6.30 11.15 7.42
N TYR A 83 6.96 10.53 6.44
CA TYR A 83 7.02 11.05 5.08
C TYR A 83 7.09 9.95 4.01
N TYR A 84 6.58 10.28 2.82
CA TYR A 84 6.71 9.49 1.61
C TYR A 84 7.82 10.04 0.73
N VAL A 85 8.53 9.17 0.02
CA VAL A 85 9.42 9.57 -1.08
C VAL A 85 8.96 8.86 -2.34
N PHE A 86 8.70 9.63 -3.41
CA PHE A 86 8.38 9.10 -4.74
C PHE A 86 9.54 9.35 -5.70
N SER A 87 10.00 8.28 -6.36
CA SER A 87 11.16 8.29 -7.26
C SER A 87 10.74 8.17 -8.72
N THR A 88 11.65 8.57 -9.63
CA THR A 88 11.44 8.56 -11.09
C THR A 88 11.37 7.15 -11.70
N ASP A 89 11.82 6.13 -10.97
CA ASP A 89 11.79 4.72 -11.38
C ASP A 89 10.49 4.01 -10.93
N ASN A 90 9.48 4.79 -10.52
CA ASN A 90 8.22 4.32 -9.96
C ASN A 90 8.38 3.61 -8.61
N SER A 91 9.50 3.77 -7.90
CA SER A 91 9.62 3.31 -6.52
C SER A 91 9.09 4.34 -5.52
N TRP A 92 8.56 3.86 -4.40
CA TRP A 92 8.23 4.72 -3.27
C TRP A 92 8.79 4.14 -1.96
N THR A 93 9.03 5.03 -1.01
CA THR A 93 9.29 4.66 0.39
C THR A 93 8.37 5.44 1.32
N LEU A 94 7.99 4.83 2.43
CA LEU A 94 7.32 5.45 3.55
C LEU A 94 8.20 5.26 4.78
N ASN A 95 8.60 6.37 5.39
CA ASN A 95 9.40 6.39 6.60
C ASN A 95 8.50 6.84 7.74
N VAL A 96 8.55 6.13 8.87
CA VAL A 96 7.85 6.48 10.10
C VAL A 96 8.74 6.15 11.29
N LYS A 97 8.80 7.05 12.28
CA LYS A 97 9.48 6.78 13.55
C LYS A 97 8.49 6.84 14.70
N PHE A 98 8.28 5.71 15.36
CA PHE A 98 7.51 5.51 16.57
C PHE A 98 8.39 5.72 17.82
N ASP A 99 7.84 6.21 18.93
CA ASP A 99 8.55 6.24 20.22
C ASP A 99 7.64 5.66 21.29
N MET A 100 7.85 4.39 21.62
CA MET A 100 7.11 3.70 22.66
C MET A 100 7.29 4.41 24.01
N ALA A 101 6.16 4.59 24.72
CA ALA A 101 6.15 5.07 26.09
C ALA A 101 6.91 4.11 27.03
N GLU A 102 7.27 4.63 28.21
CA GLU A 102 8.00 3.88 29.23
C GLU A 102 7.30 2.56 29.53
N PHE A 103 8.05 1.46 29.55
CA PHE A 103 7.55 0.14 29.94
C PHE A 103 7.70 -0.01 31.47
N PRO A 104 6.65 0.26 32.28
CA PRO A 104 6.77 0.24 33.74
C PRO A 104 7.10 -1.16 34.28
N GLU A 105 6.84 -2.21 33.50
CA GLU A 105 7.02 -3.60 33.90
C GLU A 105 8.45 -4.13 33.69
N VAL A 106 9.34 -3.39 33.02
CA VAL A 106 10.68 -3.86 32.69
C VAL A 106 11.74 -3.21 33.59
N PRO A 107 12.26 -3.91 34.61
CA PRO A 107 13.25 -3.34 35.51
C PRO A 107 14.54 -2.98 34.76
N ASN A 108 15.02 -1.74 34.97
CA ASN A 108 16.25 -1.13 34.41
C ASN A 108 16.16 -0.51 33.00
N ILE A 109 14.96 -0.26 32.47
CA ILE A 109 14.80 0.54 31.25
C ILE A 109 14.19 1.89 31.62
N GLU A 110 15.06 2.80 32.06
CA GLU A 110 14.73 4.21 32.17
C GLU A 110 14.81 4.82 30.75
N GLY A 111 13.67 4.98 30.08
CA GLY A 111 13.63 5.68 28.79
C GLY A 111 12.54 5.22 27.84
N LYS A 112 12.35 6.02 26.80
CA LYS A 112 11.48 5.73 25.66
C LYS A 112 12.21 4.79 24.70
N VAL A 113 11.50 3.83 24.12
CA VAL A 113 12.05 2.96 23.06
C VAL A 113 11.63 3.53 21.72
N GLY A 114 12.59 4.03 20.96
CA GLY A 114 12.32 4.45 19.58
C GLY A 114 12.17 3.22 18.68
N ILE A 115 11.20 3.20 17.78
CA ILE A 115 11.11 2.23 16.68
C ILE A 115 11.04 3.01 15.37
N ALA A 116 11.88 2.70 14.40
CA ALA A 116 11.71 3.21 13.04
C ALA A 116 11.20 2.12 12.11
N GLY A 117 10.16 2.41 11.33
CA GLY A 117 9.64 1.56 10.28
C GLY A 117 9.89 2.20 8.91
N ILE A 118 10.46 1.43 7.99
CA ILE A 118 10.60 1.80 6.59
C ILE A 118 9.81 0.80 5.75
N TRP A 119 8.89 1.29 4.94
CA TRP A 119 8.15 0.50 3.94
C TRP A 119 8.54 0.98 2.55
N SER A 120 8.61 0.05 1.61
CA SER A 120 8.94 0.35 0.22
C SER A 120 7.98 -0.36 -0.73
N GLY A 121 7.97 0.11 -1.97
CA GLY A 121 7.16 -0.49 -3.01
C GLY A 121 7.33 0.16 -4.37
N THR A 122 6.43 -0.22 -5.27
CA THR A 122 6.23 0.46 -6.55
C THR A 122 4.91 1.23 -6.54
N TYR A 123 4.84 2.31 -7.31
CA TYR A 123 3.61 3.07 -7.48
C TYR A 123 3.26 3.23 -8.95
N SER A 124 1.98 3.50 -9.22
CA SER A 124 1.50 3.92 -10.53
C SER A 124 0.46 5.02 -10.37
N VAL A 125 0.34 5.88 -11.39
CA VAL A 125 -0.70 6.91 -11.46
C VAL A 125 -1.48 6.71 -12.75
N ASP A 126 -2.80 6.55 -12.64
CA ASP A 126 -3.72 6.38 -13.77
C ASP A 126 -4.97 7.22 -13.52
N ASP A 127 -5.33 8.11 -14.45
CA ASP A 127 -6.48 9.03 -14.30
C ASP A 127 -6.57 9.72 -12.92
N SER A 128 -5.44 10.25 -12.43
CA SER A 128 -5.30 10.87 -11.09
C SER A 128 -5.46 9.90 -9.92
N VAL A 129 -5.50 8.60 -10.15
CA VAL A 129 -5.50 7.58 -9.09
C VAL A 129 -4.07 7.09 -8.86
N LEU A 130 -3.52 7.43 -7.68
CA LEU A 130 -2.28 6.86 -7.17
C LEU A 130 -2.57 5.46 -6.61
N SER A 131 -1.81 4.47 -7.05
CA SER A 131 -1.83 3.10 -6.52
C SER A 131 -0.46 2.73 -5.99
N LEU A 132 -0.38 2.29 -4.73
CA LEU A 132 0.83 1.83 -4.06
C LEU A 132 0.81 0.31 -3.95
N VAL A 133 1.86 -0.34 -4.46
CA VAL A 133 2.10 -1.77 -4.31
C VAL A 133 3.31 -1.96 -3.40
N LYS A 134 3.08 -2.46 -2.19
CA LYS A 134 4.13 -2.73 -1.20
C LYS A 134 4.96 -3.95 -1.61
N VAL A 135 6.26 -3.89 -1.39
CA VAL A 135 7.14 -5.07 -1.40
C VAL A 135 7.01 -5.78 -0.04
N GLU A 136 6.45 -6.99 -0.03
CA GLU A 136 6.12 -7.72 1.21
C GLU A 136 7.34 -8.02 2.11
N SER A 137 8.55 -8.04 1.54
CA SER A 137 9.78 -8.47 2.22
C SER A 137 10.61 -7.37 2.89
N GLU A 138 10.29 -6.08 2.71
CA GLU A 138 11.18 -4.96 3.08
C GLU A 138 10.62 -4.06 4.17
N VAL A 139 10.13 -4.64 5.28
CA VAL A 139 9.80 -3.84 6.47
C VAL A 139 10.99 -3.88 7.42
N GLU A 140 11.82 -2.84 7.35
CA GLU A 140 12.92 -2.65 8.30
C GLU A 140 12.38 -2.00 9.57
N ILE A 141 12.48 -2.71 10.69
CA ILE A 141 12.12 -2.23 12.02
C ILE A 141 13.36 -2.26 12.88
N THR A 142 13.80 -1.08 13.32
CA THR A 142 14.94 -0.90 14.22
C THR A 142 14.47 -0.34 15.55
N SER A 143 15.17 -0.64 16.65
CA SER A 143 14.90 -0.05 17.96
C SER A 143 16.08 0.78 18.49
N ASP A 144 15.80 1.71 19.40
CA ASP A 144 16.80 2.37 20.22
C ASP A 144 16.41 2.24 21.71
N PRO A 145 17.19 1.51 22.53
CA PRO A 145 18.44 0.82 22.21
C PRO A 145 18.25 -0.38 21.23
N ILE A 146 19.28 -0.63 20.42
CA ILE A 146 19.27 -1.63 19.31
C ILE A 146 18.83 -3.03 19.77
N ASP A 147 19.17 -3.41 21.00
CA ASP A 147 18.90 -4.74 21.54
C ASP A 147 17.67 -4.80 22.45
N PHE A 148 16.87 -3.72 22.55
CA PHE A 148 15.73 -3.64 23.48
C PHE A 148 14.82 -4.88 23.38
N PHE A 149 14.37 -5.20 22.17
CA PHE A 149 13.47 -6.33 21.96
C PHE A 149 14.11 -7.68 22.29
N ASP A 150 15.42 -7.82 22.04
CA ASP A 150 16.16 -9.06 22.27
C ASP A 150 16.49 -9.27 23.76
N ALA A 151 16.53 -8.19 24.54
CA ALA A 151 16.81 -8.22 25.98
C ALA A 151 15.56 -8.39 26.85
N VAL A 152 14.38 -7.96 26.36
CA VAL A 152 13.16 -7.85 27.18
C VAL A 152 12.13 -8.93 26.88
N PHE A 153 12.01 -9.35 25.61
CA PHE A 153 10.94 -10.25 25.18
C PHE A 153 11.51 -11.61 24.73
N GLU A 154 11.68 -12.56 25.65
CA GLU A 154 12.10 -13.94 25.30
C GLU A 154 11.04 -14.72 24.48
N GLY A 155 9.79 -14.24 24.40
CA GLY A 155 8.68 -14.91 23.70
C GLY A 155 7.85 -14.06 22.71
N SER A 156 7.74 -12.74 22.88
CA SER A 156 6.72 -11.93 22.18
C SER A 156 7.26 -10.68 21.44
N LYS A 157 8.56 -10.62 21.11
CA LYS A 157 9.10 -9.62 20.15
C LYS A 157 8.30 -9.61 18.84
N ILE A 158 7.90 -10.80 18.40
CA ILE A 158 7.13 -11.00 17.17
C ILE A 158 5.69 -10.55 17.35
N GLU A 159 5.06 -10.82 18.49
CA GLU A 159 3.65 -10.48 18.73
C GLU A 159 3.45 -8.97 18.87
N ALA A 160 4.22 -8.29 19.73
CA ALA A 160 4.13 -6.84 19.90
C ALA A 160 4.50 -6.09 18.61
N LYS A 161 5.51 -6.58 17.88
CA LYS A 161 5.85 -6.06 16.55
C LYS A 161 4.70 -6.24 15.56
N ASN A 162 4.07 -7.41 15.54
CA ASN A 162 2.99 -7.72 14.61
C ASN A 162 1.74 -6.89 14.90
N GLU A 163 1.40 -6.68 16.17
CA GLU A 163 0.27 -5.86 16.59
C GLU A 163 0.43 -4.41 16.11
N ILE A 164 1.58 -3.79 16.40
CA ILE A 164 1.87 -2.42 15.95
C ILE A 164 1.89 -2.31 14.42
N LEU A 165 2.45 -3.32 13.76
CA LEU A 165 2.41 -3.40 12.31
C LEU A 165 0.99 -3.52 11.78
N GLU A 166 0.15 -4.36 12.39
CA GLU A 166 -1.22 -4.60 11.96
C GLU A 166 -2.07 -3.34 12.11
N GLU A 167 -1.97 -2.65 13.25
CA GLU A 167 -2.66 -1.37 13.50
C GLU A 167 -2.19 -0.28 12.53
N PHE A 168 -0.89 -0.10 12.36
CA PHE A 168 -0.36 0.88 11.41
C PHE A 168 -0.82 0.57 9.98
N MET A 169 -0.74 -0.70 9.58
CA MET A 169 -1.16 -1.10 8.25
C MET A 169 -2.67 -0.89 8.05
N SER A 170 -3.51 -1.26 9.01
CA SER A 170 -4.97 -1.19 8.87
C SER A 170 -5.51 0.24 8.91
N HIS A 171 -4.94 1.10 9.77
CA HIS A 171 -5.46 2.45 10.03
C HIS A 171 -4.74 3.55 9.25
N VAL A 172 -3.47 3.34 8.92
CA VAL A 172 -2.62 4.39 8.33
C VAL A 172 -2.21 4.07 6.90
N PHE A 173 -1.73 2.85 6.61
CA PHE A 173 -1.23 2.55 5.25
C PHE A 173 -2.33 2.11 4.28
N ASN A 174 -3.07 1.04 4.62
CA ASN A 174 -4.05 0.39 3.74
C ASN A 174 -5.11 1.35 3.21
N PRO A 175 -5.68 2.29 4.00
CA PRO A 175 -6.67 3.24 3.51
C PRO A 175 -6.15 4.14 2.38
N PHE A 176 -4.82 4.32 2.28
CA PHE A 176 -4.18 5.20 1.31
C PHE A 176 -3.38 4.46 0.23
N THR A 177 -3.51 3.13 0.14
CA THR A 177 -2.89 2.32 -0.92
C THR A 177 -3.45 2.61 -2.31
N LYS A 178 -4.70 3.06 -2.39
CA LYS A 178 -5.33 3.50 -3.64
C LYS A 178 -6.10 4.78 -3.39
N THR A 179 -5.61 5.88 -3.95
CA THR A 179 -6.07 7.23 -3.63
C THR A 179 -6.27 8.07 -4.87
N ILE A 180 -7.25 8.95 -4.85
CA ILE A 180 -7.34 10.07 -5.77
C ILE A 180 -6.29 11.08 -5.31
N LEU A 181 -5.38 11.43 -6.21
CA LEU A 181 -4.29 12.37 -6.01
C LEU A 181 -4.69 13.75 -6.54
N SER A 182 -4.36 14.77 -5.76
CA SER A 182 -4.43 16.18 -6.15
C SER A 182 -3.17 16.89 -5.66
N ILE A 183 -2.48 17.58 -6.56
CA ILE A 183 -1.29 18.39 -6.26
C ILE A 183 -1.65 19.86 -6.50
N ASP A 184 -1.37 20.72 -5.52
CA ASP A 184 -1.49 22.17 -5.60
C ASP A 184 -0.24 22.82 -5.00
N GLY A 185 0.72 23.15 -5.88
CA GLY A 185 2.04 23.65 -5.47
C GLY A 185 2.78 22.62 -4.61
N ASP A 186 3.09 23.00 -3.37
CA ASP A 186 3.81 22.17 -2.40
C ASP A 186 2.87 21.31 -1.54
N THR A 187 1.58 21.25 -1.87
CA THR A 187 0.59 20.42 -1.17
C THR A 187 0.15 19.24 -2.02
N LEU A 188 0.29 18.04 -1.47
CA LEU A 188 -0.27 16.80 -2.00
C LEU A 188 -1.46 16.36 -1.13
N THR A 189 -2.60 16.13 -1.77
CA THR A 189 -3.78 15.53 -1.13
C THR A 189 -4.01 14.14 -1.69
N LEU A 190 -4.15 13.16 -0.79
CA LEU A 190 -4.53 11.79 -1.09
C LEU A 190 -5.91 11.50 -0.49
N GLU A 191 -6.88 11.15 -1.31
CA GLU A 191 -8.24 10.80 -0.88
C GLU A 191 -8.53 9.34 -1.20
N ALA A 192 -8.91 8.52 -0.22
CA ALA A 192 -9.12 7.09 -0.43
C ALA A 192 -10.24 6.82 -1.46
N THR A 193 -9.98 5.94 -2.43
CA THR A 193 -11.00 5.55 -3.41
C THR A 193 -12.08 4.71 -2.71
N GLY A 194 -13.20 5.34 -2.33
CA GLY A 194 -14.32 4.69 -1.64
C GLY A 194 -14.74 5.36 -0.33
N SER A 195 -13.99 6.34 0.17
CA SER A 195 -14.37 7.13 1.34
C SER A 195 -13.82 8.54 1.27
N VAL A 196 -14.70 9.52 1.10
CA VAL A 196 -14.36 10.96 1.18
C VAL A 196 -13.88 11.38 2.58
N LYS A 197 -14.10 10.53 3.60
CA LYS A 197 -13.64 10.80 4.97
C LYS A 197 -12.16 10.50 5.16
N ASN A 198 -11.60 9.62 4.34
CA ASN A 198 -10.21 9.21 4.45
C ASN A 198 -9.35 10.09 3.56
N LYS A 199 -8.78 11.13 4.16
CA LYS A 199 -7.97 12.14 3.48
C LYS A 199 -6.64 12.32 4.19
N MET A 200 -5.55 12.25 3.44
CA MET A 200 -4.21 12.55 3.92
C MET A 200 -3.69 13.78 3.17
N VAL A 201 -3.11 14.71 3.92
CA VAL A 201 -2.48 15.92 3.37
C VAL A 201 -0.99 15.83 3.66
N LEU A 202 -0.21 16.07 2.63
CA LEU A 202 1.24 16.06 2.68
C LEU A 202 1.82 17.37 2.14
N GLU A 203 2.93 17.80 2.71
CA GLU A 203 3.68 18.98 2.28
C GLU A 203 5.04 18.59 1.72
N LYS A 204 5.47 19.27 0.65
CA LYS A 204 6.75 19.00 0.01
C LYS A 204 7.91 19.49 0.88
N GLN A 205 8.95 18.66 1.03
CA GLN A 205 10.17 18.99 1.78
C GLN A 205 11.30 19.56 0.92
#